data_AF-A0A0Q5VHL6-F1
#
_entry.id   AF-A0A0Q5VHL6-F1
#
_cell.length_a   1.000
_cell.length_b   1.000
_cell.length_c   1.000
_cell.angle_alpha   90.00
_cell.angle_beta   90.00
_cell.angle_gamma   90.00
#
_symmetry.space_group_name_H-M   'P 1'
#
loop_
_entity.id
_entity.type
_entity.pdbx_description
1 polymer ?
#
loop_
_entity_poly.entity_id
_entity_poly.type
_entity_poly.pdbx_seq_one_letter_code
_entity_poly.pdbx_strand_id
1 'polypeptide(L)'
;MGEIGSDSAHPLLVYFQALGDQCSAIHSLEGTMTELGLTTKTPWHLWVIGVVSLLWNGFGAFDFVNSAIRGEEYYRQMGMAEQAIALMQTYPNWMWIVWFVGVFGGLAGSILLLLRRRWTFEVWAASVAAAVISLIYCAFLSDMLKTMGVGMIVMPVVIVIIAGLLVWYAHAMRKRGVLR
;
A
#
# COMPACT_ATOMS: atom_id res chain seq x y z
N MET A 1 14.40 71.19 45.96
CA MET A 1 15.39 70.10 46.02
C MET A 1 14.70 68.94 46.73
N GLY A 2 14.21 67.96 45.99
CA GLY A 2 13.41 66.87 46.55
C GLY A 2 13.19 65.79 45.51
N GLU A 3 14.16 64.89 45.37
CA GLU A 3 13.94 63.60 44.75
C GLU A 3 14.14 62.52 45.82
N ILE A 4 13.06 61.78 46.06
CA ILE A 4 12.97 60.68 47.01
C ILE A 4 13.26 59.42 46.19
N GLY A 5 14.47 58.87 46.33
CA GLY A 5 14.89 57.65 45.67
C GLY A 5 14.11 56.44 46.18
N SER A 6 13.11 56.03 45.39
CA SER A 6 12.43 54.74 45.53
C SER A 6 13.16 53.71 44.67
N ASP A 7 14.25 53.14 45.17
CA ASP A 7 14.92 52.04 44.48
C ASP A 7 15.43 50.99 45.48
N SER A 8 14.50 50.15 45.94
CA SER A 8 14.85 48.88 46.61
C SER A 8 13.79 47.84 46.28
N ALA A 9 13.72 47.44 45.01
CA ALA A 9 13.05 46.22 44.65
C ALA A 9 13.71 45.05 45.41
N HIS A 10 12.97 44.43 46.34
CA HIS A 10 13.43 43.31 47.15
C HIS A 10 13.99 42.19 46.24
N PRO A 11 15.16 41.60 46.54
CA PRO A 11 15.83 40.60 45.68
C PRO A 11 14.96 39.36 45.38
N LEU A 12 13.96 39.08 46.21
CA LEU A 12 12.98 38.02 45.96
C LEU A 12 12.02 38.36 44.80
N LEU A 13 11.59 39.62 44.64
CA LEU A 13 10.72 40.03 43.54
C LEU A 13 11.43 39.91 42.18
N VAL A 14 12.71 40.25 42.13
CA VAL A 14 13.55 40.07 40.92
C VAL A 14 13.66 38.58 40.56
N TYR A 15 13.81 37.71 41.56
CA TYR A 15 13.88 36.26 41.35
C TYR A 15 12.55 35.67 40.86
N PHE A 16 11.41 36.09 41.43
CA PHE A 16 10.08 35.66 40.97
C PHE A 16 9.76 36.16 39.56
N GLN A 17 10.18 37.39 39.21
CA GLN A 17 10.02 37.92 37.87
C GLN A 17 10.89 37.16 36.86
N ALA A 18 12.14 36.86 37.20
CA ALA A 18 13.02 36.03 36.37
C ALA A 18 12.48 34.60 36.17
N LEU A 19 11.85 34.00 37.19
CA LEU A 19 11.18 32.70 37.07
C LEU A 19 9.92 32.76 36.18
N GLY A 20 9.14 33.84 36.28
CA GLY A 20 7.98 34.08 35.41
C GLY A 20 8.37 34.24 33.94
N ASP A 21 9.47 34.96 33.69
CA ASP A 21 10.03 35.14 32.36
C ASP A 21 10.56 33.80 31.78
N GLN A 22 11.18 32.96 32.62
CA GLN A 22 11.62 31.61 32.23
C GLN A 22 10.45 30.69 31.90
N CYS A 23 9.37 30.69 32.69
CA CYS A 23 8.16 29.91 32.40
C CYS A 23 7.49 30.36 31.08
N SER A 24 7.47 31.67 30.82
CA SER A 24 6.93 32.22 29.57
C SER A 24 7.81 31.85 28.37
N ALA A 25 9.13 31.82 28.54
CA ALA A 25 10.06 31.35 27.53
C ALA A 25 9.89 29.84 27.24
N ILE A 26 9.69 29.00 28.26
CA ILE A 26 9.45 27.57 28.09
C ILE A 26 8.14 27.30 27.33
N HIS A 27 7.06 28.01 27.65
CA HIS A 27 5.78 27.85 26.95
C HIS A 27 5.85 28.35 25.49
N SER A 28 6.65 29.40 25.23
CA SER A 28 6.93 29.88 23.87
C SER A 28 7.74 28.85 23.06
N LEU A 29 8.71 28.18 23.70
CA LEU A 29 9.50 27.11 23.08
C LEU A 29 8.67 25.85 22.82
N GLU A 30 7.76 25.47 23.71
CA GLU A 30 6.81 24.37 23.47
C GLU A 30 5.87 24.67 22.29
N GLY A 31 5.42 25.93 22.18
CA GLY A 31 4.68 26.44 21.02
C GLY A 31 5.46 26.32 19.72
N THR A 32 6.73 26.76 19.70
CA THR A 32 7.59 26.69 18.50
C THR A 32 8.01 25.26 18.16
N MET A 33 8.22 24.38 19.14
CA MET A 33 8.53 22.96 18.89
C MET A 33 7.35 22.19 18.31
N THR A 34 6.11 22.61 18.63
CA THR A 34 4.89 22.09 18.00
C THR A 34 4.73 22.63 16.58
N GLU A 35 5.13 23.90 16.35
CA GLU A 35 5.17 24.55 15.03
C GLU A 35 6.23 23.94 14.09
N LEU A 36 7.34 23.43 14.65
CA LEU A 36 8.42 22.73 13.92
C LEU A 36 8.05 21.31 13.44
N GLY A 37 6.83 20.83 13.71
CA GLY A 37 6.15 19.84 12.85
C GLY A 37 6.88 18.53 12.55
N LEU A 38 7.75 18.01 13.43
CA LEU A 38 8.48 16.76 13.18
C LEU A 38 7.64 15.48 13.36
N THR A 39 6.35 15.58 13.63
CA THR A 39 5.45 14.43 13.48
C THR A 39 5.02 14.33 12.02
N THR A 40 5.77 13.58 11.22
CA THR A 40 5.33 13.16 9.88
C THR A 40 4.07 12.31 10.03
N LYS A 41 2.90 12.95 10.02
CA LYS A 41 1.60 12.30 10.08
C LYS A 41 1.56 11.27 8.94
N THR A 42 1.21 10.02 9.28
CA THR A 42 1.10 8.98 8.25
C THR A 42 0.09 9.45 7.20
N PRO A 43 0.46 9.46 5.91
CA PRO A 43 -0.41 9.99 4.88
C PRO A 43 -1.73 9.22 4.83
N TRP A 44 -2.86 9.94 4.81
CA TRP A 44 -4.20 9.32 4.80
C TRP A 44 -4.41 8.39 3.59
N HIS A 45 -3.80 8.73 2.45
CA HIS A 45 -3.90 7.97 1.21
C HIS A 45 -3.24 6.58 1.32
N LEU A 46 -2.29 6.38 2.25
CA LEU A 46 -1.73 5.04 2.52
C LEU A 46 -2.81 4.08 2.99
N TRP A 47 -3.70 4.54 3.87
CA TRP A 47 -4.78 3.73 4.40
C TRP A 47 -5.82 3.39 3.33
N VAL A 48 -6.20 4.37 2.51
CA VAL A 48 -7.16 4.15 1.42
C VAL A 48 -6.59 3.19 0.38
N ILE A 49 -5.35 3.41 -0.08
CA ILE A 49 -4.69 2.52 -1.03
C ILE A 49 -4.50 1.13 -0.41
N GLY A 50 -4.13 1.04 0.86
CA GLY A 50 -3.99 -0.22 1.58
C GLY A 50 -5.29 -1.02 1.66
N VAL A 51 -6.42 -0.38 2.01
CA VAL A 51 -7.72 -1.06 2.08
C VAL A 51 -8.23 -1.45 0.69
N VAL A 52 -8.15 -0.55 -0.28
CA VAL A 52 -8.60 -0.83 -1.66
C VAL A 52 -7.77 -1.96 -2.28
N SER A 53 -6.44 -1.93 -2.12
CA SER A 53 -5.57 -3.00 -2.60
C SER A 53 -5.79 -4.31 -1.86
N LEU A 54 -6.14 -4.28 -0.57
CA LEU A 54 -6.49 -5.48 0.20
C LEU A 54 -7.77 -6.12 -0.35
N LEU A 55 -8.82 -5.33 -0.58
CA LEU A 55 -10.09 -5.83 -1.13
C LEU A 55 -9.91 -6.37 -2.55
N TRP A 56 -9.18 -5.65 -3.41
CA TRP A 56 -8.88 -6.08 -4.78
C TRP A 56 -8.14 -7.42 -4.82
N ASN A 57 -7.04 -7.54 -4.07
CA ASN A 57 -6.27 -8.78 -4.03
C ASN A 57 -7.00 -9.90 -3.27
N GLY A 58 -7.86 -9.55 -2.31
CA GLY A 58 -8.75 -10.48 -1.63
C GLY A 58 -9.75 -11.12 -2.60
N PHE A 59 -10.31 -10.34 -3.52
CA PHE A 59 -11.15 -10.87 -4.59
C PHE A 59 -10.36 -11.80 -5.52
N GLY A 60 -9.14 -11.42 -5.92
CA GLY A 60 -8.27 -12.30 -6.68
C GLY A 60 -7.94 -13.62 -5.96
N ALA A 61 -7.72 -13.58 -4.65
CA ALA A 61 -7.44 -14.77 -3.84
C ALA A 61 -8.68 -15.68 -3.74
N PHE A 62 -9.86 -15.08 -3.58
CA PHE A 62 -11.12 -15.80 -3.63
C PHE A 62 -11.34 -16.49 -4.98
N ASP A 63 -11.10 -15.78 -6.08
CA ASP A 63 -11.21 -16.32 -7.44
C ASP A 63 -10.24 -17.49 -7.67
N PHE A 64 -8.97 -17.34 -7.25
CA PHE A 64 -7.97 -18.40 -7.32
C PHE A 64 -8.39 -19.64 -6.52
N VAL A 65 -8.84 -19.47 -5.27
CA VAL A 65 -9.21 -20.59 -4.39
C VAL A 65 -10.42 -21.34 -4.94
N ASN A 66 -11.43 -20.63 -5.43
CA ASN A 66 -12.59 -21.27 -6.06
C ASN A 66 -12.18 -21.99 -7.35
N SER A 67 -11.35 -21.36 -8.18
CA SER A 67 -10.79 -21.97 -9.38
C SER A 67 -10.01 -23.25 -9.08
N ALA A 68 -9.17 -23.24 -8.04
CA ALA A 68 -8.34 -24.39 -7.69
C ALA A 68 -9.14 -25.55 -7.06
N ILE A 69 -10.14 -25.24 -6.22
CA ILE A 69 -10.90 -26.27 -5.48
C ILE A 69 -12.09 -26.79 -6.29
N ARG A 70 -12.82 -25.90 -6.96
CA ARG A 70 -14.09 -26.21 -7.63
C ARG A 70 -13.93 -26.37 -9.14
N GLY A 71 -12.89 -25.78 -9.72
CA GLY A 71 -12.55 -25.91 -11.13
C GLY A 71 -13.71 -25.55 -12.06
N GLU A 72 -14.05 -26.48 -12.95
CA GLU A 72 -15.07 -26.31 -13.98
C GLU A 72 -16.43 -25.86 -13.45
N GLU A 73 -16.88 -26.43 -12.32
CA GLU A 73 -18.17 -26.07 -11.73
C GLU A 73 -18.23 -24.58 -11.39
N TYR A 74 -17.13 -24.03 -10.85
CA TYR A 74 -17.06 -22.60 -10.57
C TYR A 74 -17.08 -21.75 -11.83
N TYR A 75 -16.36 -22.16 -12.88
CA TYR A 75 -16.35 -21.44 -14.16
C TYR A 75 -17.73 -21.41 -14.83
N ARG A 76 -18.47 -22.51 -14.78
CA ARG A 76 -19.86 -22.59 -15.27
C ARG A 76 -20.78 -21.67 -14.48
N GLN A 77 -20.64 -21.63 -13.15
CA GLN A 77 -21.41 -20.71 -12.30
C GLN A 77 -21.08 -19.24 -12.55
N MET A 78 -19.84 -18.92 -12.90
CA MET A 78 -19.43 -17.57 -13.30
C MET A 78 -19.87 -17.21 -14.73
N GLY A 79 -20.55 -18.13 -15.45
CA GLY A 79 -21.04 -17.89 -16.81
C GLY A 79 -19.94 -17.86 -17.87
N MET A 80 -18.79 -18.50 -17.62
CA MET A 80 -17.73 -18.60 -18.63
C MET A 80 -18.18 -19.44 -19.82
N ALA A 81 -17.80 -19.02 -21.03
CA ALA A 81 -18.05 -19.79 -22.25
C ALA A 81 -17.30 -21.13 -22.23
N GLU A 82 -17.89 -22.19 -22.80
CA GLU A 82 -17.28 -23.54 -22.85
C GLU A 82 -15.85 -23.55 -23.38
N GLN A 83 -15.57 -22.75 -24.41
CA GLN A 83 -14.24 -22.65 -25.00
C GLN A 83 -13.22 -22.06 -24.02
N ALA A 84 -13.64 -21.12 -23.17
CA ALA A 84 -12.79 -20.55 -22.12
C ALA A 84 -12.50 -21.58 -21.03
N ILE A 85 -13.52 -22.37 -20.65
CA ILE A 85 -13.39 -23.44 -19.67
C ILE A 85 -12.40 -24.51 -20.16
N ALA A 86 -12.53 -24.94 -21.42
CA ALA A 86 -11.61 -25.90 -22.03
C ALA A 86 -10.16 -25.40 -22.05
N LEU A 87 -9.93 -24.11 -22.30
CA LEU A 87 -8.60 -23.50 -22.22
C LEU A 87 -8.06 -23.41 -20.80
N MET A 88 -8.92 -23.15 -19.80
CA MET A 88 -8.48 -23.18 -18.40
C MET A 88 -8.06 -24.59 -17.97
N GLN A 89 -8.69 -25.63 -18.51
CA GLN A 89 -8.31 -27.03 -18.24
C GLN A 89 -6.95 -27.43 -18.84
N THR A 90 -6.45 -26.69 -19.83
CA THR A 90 -5.10 -26.92 -20.39
C THR A 90 -4.01 -26.17 -19.65
N TYR A 91 -4.34 -25.47 -18.54
CA TYR A 91 -3.36 -24.73 -17.77
C TYR A 91 -2.28 -25.65 -17.17
N PRO A 92 -1.01 -25.40 -17.47
CA PRO A 92 0.07 -26.20 -16.91
C PRO A 92 0.24 -25.91 -15.42
N ASN A 93 0.67 -26.91 -14.65
CA ASN A 93 0.81 -26.81 -13.19
C ASN A 93 1.71 -25.65 -12.73
N TRP A 94 2.73 -25.28 -13.51
CA TRP A 94 3.60 -24.15 -13.17
C TRP A 94 2.86 -22.80 -13.24
N MET A 95 1.83 -22.67 -14.10
CA MET A 95 1.02 -21.46 -14.19
C MET A 95 0.19 -21.25 -12.93
N TRP A 96 -0.29 -22.34 -12.30
CA TRP A 96 -0.98 -22.26 -11.01
C TRP A 96 -0.10 -21.66 -9.92
N ILE A 97 1.19 -22.01 -9.90
CA ILE A 97 2.18 -21.45 -8.96
C ILE A 97 2.40 -19.97 -9.25
N VAL A 98 2.57 -19.60 -10.53
CA VAL A 98 2.75 -18.19 -10.92
C VAL A 98 1.52 -17.37 -10.53
N TRP A 99 0.31 -17.85 -10.82
CA TRP A 99 -0.92 -17.15 -10.47
C TRP A 99 -1.09 -17.02 -8.95
N PHE A 100 -0.79 -18.09 -8.20
CA PHE A 100 -0.76 -18.07 -6.74
C PHE A 100 0.16 -16.97 -6.22
N VAL A 101 1.42 -16.90 -6.70
CA VAL A 101 2.38 -15.88 -6.28
C VAL A 101 1.91 -14.47 -6.66
N GLY A 102 1.33 -14.30 -7.84
CA GLY A 102 0.76 -13.02 -8.28
C GLY A 102 -0.30 -12.51 -7.33
N VAL A 103 -1.28 -13.34 -7.00
CA VAL A 103 -2.44 -12.97 -6.19
C VAL A 103 -2.10 -12.88 -4.69
N PHE A 104 -1.50 -13.93 -4.13
CA PHE A 104 -1.18 -13.95 -2.69
C PHE A 104 -0.03 -13.01 -2.35
N GLY A 105 0.91 -12.79 -3.27
CA GLY A 105 1.90 -11.72 -3.12
C GLY A 105 1.24 -10.34 -3.10
N GLY A 106 0.27 -10.10 -3.97
CA GLY A 106 -0.52 -8.87 -3.98
C GLY A 106 -1.24 -8.65 -2.65
N LEU A 107 -1.92 -9.69 -2.15
CA LEU A 107 -2.63 -9.67 -0.87
C LEU A 107 -1.69 -9.43 0.31
N ALA A 108 -0.59 -10.19 0.39
CA ALA A 108 0.41 -10.06 1.44
C ALA A 108 1.04 -8.65 1.45
N GLY A 109 1.35 -8.10 0.27
CA GLY A 109 1.87 -6.74 0.16
C GLY A 109 0.86 -5.68 0.62
N SER A 110 -0.45 -5.85 0.36
CA SER A 110 -1.49 -4.95 0.87
C SER A 110 -1.56 -4.96 2.40
N ILE A 111 -1.46 -6.15 3.01
CA ILE A 111 -1.38 -6.29 4.47
C ILE A 111 -0.11 -5.61 4.99
N LEU A 112 1.05 -5.86 4.36
CA LEU A 112 2.32 -5.23 4.75
C LEU A 112 2.29 -3.71 4.62
N LEU A 113 1.60 -3.17 3.59
CA LEU A 113 1.43 -1.73 3.42
C LEU A 113 0.66 -1.12 4.59
N LEU A 114 -0.45 -1.74 4.99
CA LEU A 114 -1.26 -1.32 6.15
C LEU A 114 -0.46 -1.42 7.47
N LEU A 115 0.42 -2.42 7.56
CA LEU A 115 1.38 -2.56 8.66
C LEU A 115 2.61 -1.64 8.52
N ARG A 116 2.69 -0.86 7.43
CA ARG A 116 3.77 0.07 7.08
C ARG A 116 5.16 -0.56 7.11
N ARG A 117 5.29 -1.78 6.57
CA ARG A 117 6.57 -2.52 6.54
C ARG A 117 7.38 -2.19 5.29
N ARG A 118 8.71 -2.08 5.43
CA ARG A 118 9.61 -1.87 4.28
C ARG A 118 9.53 -2.95 3.21
N TRP A 119 9.17 -4.17 3.60
CA TRP A 119 9.05 -5.37 2.75
C TRP A 119 7.88 -5.31 1.75
N THR A 120 6.99 -4.33 1.87
CA THR A 120 5.87 -4.14 0.92
C THR A 120 6.35 -4.07 -0.52
N PHE A 121 7.46 -3.37 -0.77
CA PHE A 121 8.00 -3.20 -2.12
C PHE A 121 8.45 -4.54 -2.73
N GLU A 122 9.23 -5.32 -1.99
CA GLU A 122 9.78 -6.60 -2.44
C GLU A 122 8.66 -7.59 -2.75
N VAL A 123 7.64 -7.67 -1.88
CA VAL A 123 6.51 -8.59 -2.05
C VAL A 123 5.63 -8.20 -3.22
N TRP A 124 5.30 -6.92 -3.38
CA TRP A 124 4.53 -6.46 -4.54
C TRP A 124 5.32 -6.53 -5.85
N ALA A 125 6.64 -6.36 -5.82
CA ALA A 125 7.48 -6.55 -7.00
C ALA A 125 7.44 -8.02 -7.48
N ALA A 126 7.50 -8.98 -6.56
CA ALA A 126 7.36 -10.40 -6.89
C ALA A 126 5.96 -10.71 -7.47
N SER A 127 4.92 -10.13 -6.87
CA SER A 127 3.53 -10.24 -7.34
C SER A 127 3.35 -9.70 -8.77
N VAL A 128 3.86 -8.50 -9.05
CA VAL A 128 3.84 -7.92 -10.41
C VAL A 128 4.60 -8.79 -11.40
N ALA A 129 5.79 -9.27 -11.04
CA ALA A 129 6.58 -10.13 -11.92
C ALA A 129 5.80 -11.40 -12.29
N ALA A 130 5.14 -12.02 -11.32
CA ALA A 130 4.28 -13.17 -11.56
C ALA A 130 3.07 -12.82 -12.45
N ALA A 131 2.39 -11.70 -12.20
CA ALA A 131 1.28 -11.23 -13.04
C ALA A 131 1.70 -10.97 -14.50
N VAL A 132 2.91 -10.43 -14.71
CA VAL A 132 3.49 -10.23 -16.05
C VAL A 132 3.76 -11.57 -16.72
N ILE A 133 4.30 -12.57 -16.01
CA ILE A 133 4.50 -13.92 -16.54
C ILE A 133 3.16 -14.54 -16.96
N SER A 134 2.13 -14.42 -16.13
CA SER A 134 0.77 -14.90 -16.47
C SER A 134 0.21 -14.19 -17.71
N LEU A 135 0.38 -12.86 -17.82
CA LEU A 135 -0.04 -12.12 -19.01
C LEU A 135 0.70 -12.58 -20.26
N ILE A 136 2.02 -12.73 -20.20
CA ILE A 136 2.83 -13.21 -21.33
C ILE A 136 2.36 -14.60 -21.76
N TYR A 137 2.06 -15.48 -20.79
CA TYR A 137 1.54 -16.80 -21.11
C TYR A 137 0.20 -16.72 -21.83
N CYS A 138 -0.77 -15.98 -21.29
CA CYS A 138 -2.10 -15.85 -21.89
C CYS A 138 -2.08 -15.17 -23.27
N ALA A 139 -1.16 -14.23 -23.48
CA ALA A 139 -1.08 -13.46 -24.72
C ALA A 139 -0.31 -14.18 -25.83
N PHE A 140 0.75 -14.93 -25.49
CA PHE A 140 1.70 -15.43 -26.49
C PHE A 140 1.95 -16.94 -26.47
N LEU A 141 1.88 -17.59 -25.30
CA LEU A 141 2.23 -19.01 -25.17
C LEU A 141 0.99 -19.91 -25.18
N SER A 142 -0.18 -19.38 -24.85
CA SER A 142 -1.44 -20.10 -24.96
C SER A 142 -2.16 -19.74 -26.26
N ASP A 143 -3.08 -20.62 -26.70
CA ASP A 143 -3.96 -20.34 -27.83
C ASP A 143 -5.14 -19.42 -27.46
N MET A 144 -5.16 -18.86 -26.24
CA MET A 144 -6.27 -18.07 -25.71
C MET A 144 -6.53 -16.80 -26.55
N LEU A 145 -5.47 -16.06 -26.91
CA LEU A 145 -5.63 -14.86 -27.74
C LEU A 145 -6.13 -15.19 -29.16
N LYS A 146 -5.69 -16.32 -29.74
CA LYS A 146 -6.08 -16.73 -31.09
C LYS A 146 -7.51 -17.25 -31.16
N THR A 147 -7.95 -17.95 -30.13
CA THR A 147 -9.24 -18.64 -30.09
C THR A 147 -10.37 -17.75 -29.57
N MET A 148 -10.09 -16.91 -28.56
CA MET A 148 -11.10 -16.08 -27.89
C MET A 148 -10.97 -14.58 -28.17
N GLY A 149 -9.91 -14.17 -28.89
CA GLY A 149 -9.66 -12.79 -29.25
C GLY A 149 -9.17 -11.91 -28.09
N VAL A 150 -9.02 -10.62 -28.40
CA VAL A 150 -8.39 -9.63 -27.51
C VAL A 150 -9.13 -9.44 -26.18
N GLY A 151 -10.44 -9.71 -26.14
CA GLY A 151 -11.25 -9.54 -24.93
C GLY A 151 -10.70 -10.30 -23.71
N MET A 152 -10.12 -11.48 -23.92
CA MET A 152 -9.61 -12.31 -22.81
C MET A 152 -8.30 -11.82 -22.20
N ILE A 153 -7.53 -10.99 -22.92
CA ILE A 153 -6.27 -10.45 -22.41
C ILE A 153 -6.44 -9.08 -21.73
N VAL A 154 -7.59 -8.42 -21.89
CA VAL A 154 -7.85 -7.09 -21.30
C VAL A 154 -7.75 -7.11 -19.78
N MET A 155 -8.41 -8.06 -19.12
CA MET A 155 -8.38 -8.16 -17.65
C MET A 155 -6.97 -8.45 -17.10
N PRO A 156 -6.21 -9.42 -17.63
CA PRO A 156 -4.79 -9.61 -17.29
C PRO A 156 -3.94 -8.34 -17.45
N VAL A 157 -4.13 -7.56 -18.52
CA VAL A 157 -3.43 -6.28 -18.73
C VAL A 157 -3.79 -5.28 -17.64
N VAL A 158 -5.07 -5.13 -17.31
CA VAL A 158 -5.53 -4.24 -16.22
C VAL A 158 -4.92 -4.65 -14.88
N ILE A 159 -4.85 -5.94 -14.57
CA ILE A 159 -4.22 -6.46 -13.35
C ILE A 159 -2.75 -6.05 -13.29
N VAL A 160 -1.99 -6.23 -14.38
CA VAL A 160 -0.57 -5.84 -14.43
C VAL A 160 -0.39 -4.34 -14.24
N ILE A 161 -1.26 -3.51 -14.85
CA ILE A 161 -1.21 -2.05 -14.68
C ILE A 161 -1.45 -1.66 -13.22
N ILE A 162 -2.53 -2.17 -12.60
CA ILE A 162 -2.87 -1.88 -11.21
C ILE A 162 -1.73 -2.33 -10.28
N ALA A 163 -1.23 -3.55 -10.46
CA ALA A 163 -0.15 -4.07 -9.64
C ALA A 163 1.15 -3.24 -9.82
N GLY A 164 1.45 -2.81 -11.04
CA GLY A 164 2.58 -1.90 -11.33
C GLY A 164 2.45 -0.55 -10.62
N LEU A 165 1.25 0.04 -10.61
CA LEU A 165 0.96 1.28 -9.88
C LEU A 165 1.14 1.11 -8.35
N LEU A 166 0.73 -0.05 -7.81
CA LEU A 166 0.94 -0.37 -6.40
C LEU A 166 2.43 -0.49 -6.05
N VAL A 167 3.22 -1.18 -6.86
CA VAL A 167 4.68 -1.26 -6.68
C VAL A 167 5.32 0.12 -6.73
N TRP A 168 4.94 0.94 -7.71
CA TRP A 168 5.44 2.32 -7.81
C TRP A 168 5.10 3.15 -6.58
N TYR A 169 3.86 3.03 -6.08
CA TYR A 169 3.43 3.69 -4.86
C TYR A 169 4.23 3.23 -3.63
N ALA A 170 4.44 1.92 -3.47
CA ALA A 170 5.24 1.38 -2.38
C ALA A 170 6.69 1.86 -2.43
N HIS A 171 7.29 1.94 -3.62
CA HIS A 171 8.63 2.50 -3.80
C HIS A 171 8.70 3.97 -3.39
N ALA A 172 7.71 4.78 -3.78
CA ALA A 172 7.63 6.18 -3.40
C ALA A 172 7.48 6.35 -1.87
N MET A 173 6.66 5.52 -1.21
CA MET A 173 6.48 5.57 0.25
C MET A 173 7.70 5.06 1.02
N ARG A 174 8.43 4.08 0.48
CA ARG A 174 9.72 3.63 1.03
C ARG A 174 10.76 4.75 1.00
N LYS A 175 10.91 5.45 -0.13
CA LYS A 175 11.83 6.58 -0.26
C LYS A 175 11.49 7.74 0.67
N ARG A 176 10.22 7.94 0.99
CA ARG A 176 9.73 8.96 1.92
C ARG A 176 9.83 8.55 3.41
N GLY A 177 10.37 7.37 3.72
CA GLY A 177 10.52 6.88 5.10
C GLY A 177 9.19 6.55 5.80
N VAL A 178 8.08 6.44 5.04
CA VAL A 178 6.76 6.10 5.59
C VAL A 178 6.67 4.60 5.92
N LEU A 179 7.38 3.77 5.16
CA LEU A 179 7.50 2.32 5.38
C LEU A 179 8.77 2.04 6.21
N ARG A 180 8.62 1.32 7.32
CA ARG A 180 9.67 1.03 8.31
C ARG A 180 10.13 -0.44 8.26
#